data_AF-A0A0K9NXH3-F1
#
_entry.id   AF-A0A0K9NXH3-F1
#
_cell.length_a   1.000
_cell.length_b   1.000
_cell.length_c   1.000
_cell.angle_alpha   90.00
_cell.angle_beta   90.00
_cell.angle_gamma   90.00
#
_symmetry.space_group_name_H-M   'P 1'
#
loop_
_entity.id
_entity.type
_entity.pdbx_description
1 polymer ?
#
loop_
_entity_poly.entity_id
_entity_poly.type
_entity_poly.pdbx_seq_one_letter_code
_entity_poly.pdbx_strand_id
1 'polypeptide(L)'
;MYVYDELHFNNINCAQHHTKPPERYSEGSLVKKLEELGIGRPSTYASILKVLQDRKYLMIKSQMLYPNFRGRLVCYMCLPST
;
A
#
# COMPACT_ATOMS: atom_id res chain seq x y z
N MET A 1 -28.87 29.70 -40.85
CA MET A 1 -28.03 28.57 -41.32
C MET A 1 -27.64 27.78 -40.08
N TYR A 2 -28.41 26.74 -39.75
CA TYR A 2 -28.09 25.82 -38.66
C TYR A 2 -27.74 24.50 -39.30
N VAL A 3 -26.49 24.07 -39.14
CA VAL A 3 -26.02 22.76 -39.62
C VAL A 3 -26.35 21.76 -38.51
N TYR A 4 -27.34 20.90 -38.76
CA TYR A 4 -27.64 19.76 -37.89
C TYR A 4 -26.72 18.62 -38.32
N ASP A 5 -25.65 18.40 -37.57
CA ASP A 5 -24.76 17.26 -37.78
C ASP A 5 -25.36 16.04 -37.06
N GLU A 6 -25.75 15.01 -37.81
CA GLU A 6 -26.33 13.78 -37.27
C GLU A 6 -25.21 12.91 -36.67
N LEU A 7 -25.02 13.05 -35.35
CA LEU A 7 -24.07 12.23 -34.59
C LEU A 7 -24.60 10.79 -34.45
N HIS A 8 -24.14 9.90 -35.32
CA HIS A 8 -24.31 8.46 -35.15
C HIS A 8 -23.47 7.94 -33.97
N PHE A 9 -24.13 7.48 -32.90
CA PHE A 9 -23.52 6.82 -31.75
C PHE A 9 -23.03 5.41 -32.13
N ASN A 10 -21.87 5.34 -32.80
CA ASN A 10 -21.20 4.09 -33.10
C ASN A 10 -20.35 3.69 -31.89
N ASN A 11 -20.82 2.69 -31.12
CA ASN A 11 -20.22 2.09 -29.91
C ASN A 11 -20.35 2.89 -28.60
N ILE A 12 -21.31 2.44 -27.77
CA ILE A 12 -21.38 2.73 -26.34
C ILE A 12 -20.58 1.65 -25.62
N ASN A 13 -19.34 1.95 -25.24
CA ASN A 13 -18.49 1.03 -24.47
C ASN A 13 -18.72 1.26 -22.96
N CYS A 14 -19.55 0.42 -22.34
CA CYS A 14 -19.74 0.43 -20.88
C CYS A 14 -18.56 -0.25 -20.20
N ALA A 15 -17.49 0.49 -19.91
CA ALA A 15 -16.35 0.00 -19.15
C ALA A 15 -16.70 -0.06 -17.64
N GLN A 16 -16.97 -1.25 -17.13
CA GLN A 16 -17.16 -1.48 -15.69
C GLN A 16 -15.79 -1.43 -14.98
N HIS A 17 -15.60 -0.44 -14.11
CA HIS A 17 -14.39 -0.31 -13.30
C HIS A 17 -14.58 -1.01 -11.95
N HIS A 18 -13.68 -1.94 -11.62
CA HIS A 18 -13.57 -2.50 -10.27
C HIS A 18 -12.51 -1.73 -9.48
N THR A 19 -12.79 -1.47 -8.21
CA THR A 19 -11.79 -0.93 -7.29
C THR A 19 -10.75 -2.01 -6.99
N LYS A 20 -9.48 -1.65 -7.18
CA LYS A 20 -8.38 -2.51 -6.80
C LYS A 20 -8.08 -2.30 -5.31
N PRO A 21 -7.71 -3.36 -4.58
CA PRO A 21 -7.23 -3.19 -3.21
C PRO A 21 -5.96 -2.31 -3.23
N PRO A 22 -5.67 -1.60 -2.13
CA PRO A 22 -4.47 -0.78 -2.04
C PRO A 22 -3.22 -1.66 -2.18
N GLU A 23 -2.21 -1.11 -2.84
CA GLU A 23 -0.94 -1.81 -3.01
C GLU A 23 -0.23 -1.99 -1.67
N ARG A 24 0.51 -3.09 -1.54
CA ARG A 24 1.32 -3.35 -0.35
C ARG A 24 2.53 -2.41 -0.34
N TYR A 25 3.02 -2.14 0.86
CA TYR A 25 4.25 -1.39 1.01
C TYR A 25 5.44 -2.15 0.43
N SER A 26 6.22 -1.47 -0.39
CA SER A 26 7.62 -1.81 -0.67
C SER A 26 8.49 -1.17 0.41
N GLU A 27 9.79 -1.46 0.38
CA GLU A 27 10.74 -0.80 1.29
C GLU A 27 10.69 0.73 1.13
N GLY A 28 10.75 1.22 -0.11
CA GLY A 28 10.71 2.66 -0.39
C GLY A 28 9.38 3.33 -0.01
N SER A 29 8.24 2.67 -0.27
CA SER A 29 6.95 3.27 0.11
C SER A 29 6.68 3.21 1.61
N LEU A 30 7.24 2.23 2.33
CA LEU A 30 7.23 2.23 3.79
C LEU A 30 8.09 3.38 4.34
N VAL A 31 9.30 3.58 3.82
CA VAL A 31 10.18 4.69 4.24
C VAL A 31 9.50 6.03 4.05
N LYS A 32 8.91 6.26 2.88
CA LYS A 32 8.12 7.47 2.62
C LYS A 32 7.00 7.65 3.65
N LYS A 33 6.32 6.57 4.02
CA LYS A 33 5.23 6.64 5.00
C LYS A 33 5.73 6.93 6.42
N LEU A 34 6.87 6.37 6.81
CA LEU A 34 7.52 6.66 8.09
C LEU A 34 7.94 8.13 8.18
N GLU A 35 8.47 8.69 7.10
CA GLU A 35 8.83 10.10 6.99
C GLU A 35 7.62 11.02 7.11
N GLU A 36 6.52 10.71 6.40
CA GLU A 36 5.25 11.45 6.50
C GLU A 36 4.68 11.48 7.93
N LEU A 37 4.87 10.40 8.69
CA LEU A 37 4.43 10.30 10.09
C LEU A 37 5.44 10.89 11.08
N GLY A 38 6.62 11.33 10.62
CA GLY A 38 7.71 11.81 11.47
C GLY A 38 8.38 10.73 12.32
N ILE A 39 8.18 9.45 11.99
CA ILE A 39 8.69 8.30 12.73
C ILE A 39 10.05 7.91 12.17
N GLY A 40 11.11 8.14 12.94
CA GLY A 40 12.48 7.80 12.53
C GLY A 40 13.19 8.90 11.75
N ARG A 41 14.37 8.58 11.26
CA ARG A 41 15.32 9.45 10.53
C ARG A 41 16.00 8.66 9.41
N PRO A 42 16.62 9.32 8.40
CA PRO A 42 17.33 8.66 7.31
C PRO A 42 18.35 7.59 7.76
N SER A 43 19.01 7.82 8.90
CA SER A 43 19.96 6.87 9.50
C SER A 43 19.32 5.64 10.15
N THR A 44 18.01 5.61 10.35
CA THR A 44 17.31 4.59 11.14
C THR A 44 16.36 3.71 10.33
N TYR A 45 15.98 4.09 9.12
CA TYR A 45 14.99 3.33 8.35
C TYR A 45 15.47 1.92 8.02
N ALA A 46 16.71 1.79 7.55
CA ALA A 46 17.31 0.49 7.26
C ALA A 46 17.42 -0.40 8.51
N SER A 47 17.74 0.18 9.68
CA SER A 47 17.83 -0.59 10.92
C SER A 47 16.46 -1.03 11.44
N ILE A 48 15.43 -0.20 11.32
CA ILE A 48 14.04 -0.56 11.65
C ILE A 48 13.58 -1.76 10.81
N LEU A 49 13.73 -1.67 9.48
CA LEU A 49 13.36 -2.74 8.56
C LEU A 49 14.11 -4.04 8.86
N LYS A 50 15.41 -3.94 9.14
CA LYS A 50 16.24 -5.09 9.49
C LYS A 50 15.78 -5.77 10.78
N VAL A 51 15.52 -5.00 11.84
CA VAL A 51 15.00 -5.56 13.10
C VAL A 51 13.64 -6.25 12.92
N LEU A 52 12.76 -5.70 12.08
CA LEU A 52 11.46 -6.32 11.79
C LEU A 52 11.58 -7.63 11.02
N GLN A 53 12.56 -7.74 10.12
CA GLN A 53 12.88 -8.98 9.41
C GLN A 53 13.54 -10.01 10.32
N ASP A 54 14.56 -9.60 11.09
CA ASP A 54 15.31 -10.46 12.01
C ASP A 54 14.40 -11.09 13.06
N ARG A 55 13.43 -10.33 13.59
CA ARG A 55 12.41 -10.81 14.54
C ARG A 55 11.26 -11.56 13.88
N LYS A 56 11.30 -11.78 12.57
CA LYS A 56 10.30 -12.48 11.77
C LYS A 56 8.90 -11.84 11.87
N TYR A 57 8.81 -10.52 12.03
CA TYR A 57 7.54 -9.79 12.00
C TYR A 57 7.08 -9.49 10.57
N LEU A 58 8.03 -9.33 9.64
CA LEU A 58 7.79 -9.10 8.23
C LEU A 58 8.53 -10.14 7.38
N MET A 59 8.01 -10.40 6.19
CA MET A 59 8.66 -11.16 5.11
C MET A 59 8.62 -10.33 3.84
N ILE A 60 9.73 -10.31 3.10
CA ILE A 60 9.78 -9.69 1.77
C ILE A 60 9.48 -10.77 0.74
N LYS A 61 8.48 -10.53 -0.12
CA LYS A 61 8.17 -11.38 -1.27
C LYS A 61 7.93 -10.48 -2.48
N SER A 62 8.68 -10.69 -3.56
CA SER A 62 8.57 -9.89 -4.78
C SER A 62 8.67 -8.37 -4.53
N GLN A 63 9.65 -7.95 -3.71
CA GLN A 63 9.86 -6.55 -3.29
C GLN A 63 8.72 -5.91 -2.48
N MET A 64 7.69 -6.68 -2.12
CA MET A 64 6.58 -6.25 -1.27
C MET A 64 6.72 -6.82 0.13
N LEU A 65 6.28 -6.04 1.12
CA LEU A 65 6.30 -6.40 2.54
C LEU A 65 5.02 -7.12 2.93
N TYR A 66 5.18 -8.29 3.54
CA TYR A 66 4.09 -9.11 4.07
C TYR A 66 4.24 -9.27 5.59
N PRO A 67 3.23 -8.93 6.39
CA PRO A 67 3.27 -9.18 7.82
C PRO A 67 3.09 -10.67 8.11
N ASN A 68 4.03 -11.22 8.88
CA ASN A 68 3.93 -12.58 9.39
C ASN A 68 2.88 -12.66 10.51
N PHE A 69 2.41 -13.89 10.78
CA PHE A 69 1.43 -14.14 11.83
C PHE A 69 1.85 -13.55 13.19
N ARG A 70 3.12 -13.74 13.57
CA ARG A 70 3.67 -13.19 14.82
C ARG A 70 3.62 -11.66 14.87
N GLY A 71 3.93 -10.99 13.75
CA GLY A 71 3.88 -9.53 13.67
C GLY A 71 2.46 -9.00 13.84
N ARG A 72 1.49 -9.65 13.20
CA ARG A 72 0.07 -9.29 13.36
C ARG A 72 -0.42 -9.51 14.78
N LEU A 73 -0.05 -10.63 15.40
CA LEU A 73 -0.49 -10.97 16.75
C LEU A 73 0.06 -9.99 17.80
N VAL A 74 1.36 -9.66 17.72
CA VAL A 74 1.97 -8.65 18.61
C VAL A 74 1.33 -7.28 18.39
N CYS A 75 1.09 -6.87 17.15
CA CYS A 75 0.44 -5.60 16.86
C CYS A 75 -0.98 -5.54 17.47
N TYR A 76 -1.75 -6.63 17.33
CA TYR A 76 -3.09 -6.73 17.91
C TYR A 76 -3.07 -6.67 19.45
N MET A 77 -2.09 -7.32 20.09
CA MET A 77 -1.93 -7.26 21.55
C MET A 77 -1.57 -5.87 22.07
N CYS A 78 -0.83 -5.08 21.30
CA CYS A 78 -0.43 -3.72 21.69
C CYS A 78 -1.50 -2.66 21.40
N LEU A 79 -2.52 -2.98 20.59
CA LEU A 79 -3.63 -2.07 20.37
C LEU A 79 -4.57 -2.13 21.58
N PRO A 80 -5.07 -0.97 22.07
CA PRO A 80 -6.01 -0.95 23.17
C PRO A 80 -7.23 -1.79 22.79
N SER A 81 -7.57 -2.76 23.64
CA SER A 81 -8.80 -3.54 23.55
C SER A 81 -9.98 -2.60 23.77
N THR A 82 -10.52 -2.04 22.69
CA THR A 82 -11.87 -1.45 22.67
C THR A 82 -12.91 -2.54 22.67
#